data_AF-A0A9W4PS81-F1
#
_entry.id   AF-A0A9W4PS81-F1
#
_cell.length_a   1.000
_cell.length_b   1.000
_cell.length_c   1.000
_cell.angle_alpha   90.00
_cell.angle_beta   90.00
_cell.angle_gamma   90.00
#
_symmetry.space_group_name_H-M   'P 1'
#
loop_
_entity.id
_entity.type
_entity.pdbx_description
1 polymer ?
#
loop_
_entity_poly.entity_id
_entity_poly.type
_entity_poly.pdbx_seq_one_letter_code
_entity_poly.pdbx_strand_id
1 'polypeptide(L)'
;MTPETGVRTVYRRRMEQLFRGRGQAAVQQLVDELTEQWTVESEPWEAAAHLFLDDIIEPADTRRVVARSIEIAWGPPDRKNRAGSPGCCRNMRATHGLPLIETKE
;
A
#
# COMPACT_ATOMS: atom_id res chain seq x y z
N MET A 1 14.03 -1.05 4.46
CA MET A 1 15.32 -0.81 5.16
C MET A 1 15.45 0.70 5.34
N THR A 2 15.98 1.20 6.46
CA THR A 2 16.15 2.65 6.63
C THR A 2 17.29 3.17 5.75
N PRO A 3 17.26 4.44 5.31
CA PRO A 3 18.33 5.04 4.50
C PRO A 3 19.72 4.86 5.12
N GLU A 4 19.87 5.08 6.43
CA GLU A 4 21.15 4.95 7.14
C GLU A 4 21.67 3.51 7.12
N THR A 5 20.77 2.55 7.34
CA THR A 5 21.11 1.12 7.30
C THR A 5 21.52 0.71 5.90
N GLY A 6 20.82 1.23 4.88
CA GLY A 6 21.10 0.99 3.48
C GLY A 6 22.46 1.54 3.04
N VAL A 7 22.72 2.80 3.33
CA VAL A 7 24.00 3.46 3.04
C VAL A 7 25.15 2.68 3.67
N ARG A 8 25.04 2.32 4.96
CA ARG A 8 26.09 1.57 5.65
C ARG A 8 26.35 0.19 5.06
N THR A 9 25.30 -0.47 4.58
CA THR A 9 25.38 -1.82 4.02
C THR A 9 25.96 -1.79 2.62
N VAL A 10 25.45 -0.91 1.74
CA VAL A 10 25.86 -0.84 0.33
C VAL A 10 27.26 -0.24 0.18
N TYR A 11 27.58 0.81 0.93
CA TYR A 11 28.85 1.54 0.80
C TYR A 11 29.92 1.08 1.79
N ARG A 12 29.74 -0.06 2.46
CA ARG A 12 30.68 -0.58 3.47
C ARG A 12 32.14 -0.53 3.02
N ARG A 13 32.44 -1.10 1.84
CA ARG A 13 33.82 -1.16 1.32
C ARG A 13 34.41 0.22 1.03
N ARG A 14 33.59 1.14 0.50
CA ARG A 14 34.01 2.53 0.22
C ARG A 14 34.33 3.27 1.52
N MET A 15 33.52 3.08 2.56
CA MET A 15 33.80 3.64 3.88
C MET A 15 35.06 3.07 4.52
N GLU A 16 35.30 1.76 4.43
CA GLU A 16 36.55 1.14 4.94
C GLU A 16 37.81 1.68 4.24
N GLN A 17 37.72 2.01 2.95
CA GLN A 17 38.81 2.65 2.21
C GLN A 17 38.99 4.11 2.62
N LEU A 18 37.88 4.85 2.75
CA LEU A 18 37.89 6.26 3.15
C LEU A 18 38.40 6.43 4.58
N PHE A 19 38.01 5.54 5.50
CA PHE A 19 38.51 5.50 6.86
C PHE A 19 40.03 5.33 6.90
N ARG A 20 40.57 4.40 6.10
CA ARG A 20 42.02 4.17 6.01
C ARG A 20 42.79 5.37 5.45
N GLY A 21 42.19 6.11 4.51
CA GLY A 21 42.86 7.24 3.86
C GLY A 21 42.68 8.59 4.56
N ARG A 22 41.49 8.88 5.08
CA ARG A 22 41.07 10.21 5.57
C ARG A 22 40.42 10.20 6.96
N GLY A 23 40.32 9.05 7.60
CA GLY A 23 39.82 8.91 8.95
C GLY A 23 38.29 9.00 9.08
N GLN A 24 37.83 9.03 10.34
CA GLN A 24 36.41 8.90 10.69
C GLN A 24 35.55 10.08 10.23
N ALA A 25 36.07 11.30 10.28
CA ALA A 25 35.31 12.49 9.91
C ALA A 25 34.87 12.46 8.43
N ALA A 26 35.76 12.01 7.54
CA ALA A 26 35.45 11.86 6.12
C ALA A 26 34.39 10.78 5.86
N VAL A 27 34.39 9.69 6.64
CA VAL A 27 33.37 8.66 6.56
C VAL A 27 32.01 9.20 7.00
N GLN A 28 31.97 9.94 8.10
CA GLN A 28 30.72 10.50 8.60
C GLN A 28 30.11 11.48 7.58
N GLN A 29 30.93 12.37 7.01
CA GLN A 29 30.47 13.29 5.96
C GLN A 29 29.88 12.53 4.75
N LEU A 30 30.51 11.44 4.31
CA LEU A 30 29.98 10.62 3.22
C LEU A 30 28.66 9.94 3.60
N VAL A 31 28.54 9.47 4.84
CA VAL A 31 27.28 8.86 5.32
C VAL A 31 26.17 9.88 5.34
N ASP A 32 26.45 11.10 5.82
CA ASP A 32 25.46 12.17 5.90
C ASP A 32 24.97 12.56 4.50
N GLU A 33 25.89 12.77 3.55
CA GLU A 33 25.58 13.09 2.15
C GLU A 33 24.72 12.01 1.48
N LEU A 34 25.12 10.74 1.60
CA LEU A 34 24.38 9.63 0.98
C LEU A 34 23.03 9.39 1.64
N THR A 35 22.92 9.64 2.95
CA THR A 35 21.65 9.50 3.68
C THR A 35 20.67 10.59 3.26
N GLU A 36 21.15 11.83 3.10
CA GLU A 36 20.33 12.94 2.59
C GLU A 36 19.80 12.63 1.19
N GLN A 37 20.68 12.18 0.29
CA GLN A 37 20.29 11.79 -1.06
C GLN A 37 19.22 10.68 -1.04
N TRP A 38 19.46 9.61 -0.30
CA TRP A 38 18.54 8.48 -0.23
C TRP A 38 17.22 8.82 0.44
N THR A 39 17.21 9.77 1.37
CA THR A 39 15.98 10.29 1.97
C THR A 39 15.10 10.88 0.88
N VAL A 40 15.64 11.81 0.08
CA VAL A 40 14.90 12.44 -1.02
C VAL A 40 14.41 11.41 -2.04
N GLU A 41 15.27 10.50 -2.47
CA GLU A 41 14.91 9.45 -3.44
C GLU A 41 13.85 8.46 -2.90
N SER A 42 13.69 8.35 -1.59
CA SER A 42 12.71 7.48 -0.95
C SER A 42 11.37 8.16 -0.67
N GLU A 43 11.24 9.44 -0.99
CA GLU A 43 10.01 10.18 -0.74
C GLU A 43 8.87 9.70 -1.66
N PRO A 44 7.61 9.69 -1.18
CA PRO A 44 6.49 9.14 -1.95
C PRO A 44 6.30 9.80 -3.32
N TRP A 45 6.53 11.11 -3.42
CA TRP A 45 6.35 11.86 -4.69
C TRP A 45 7.40 11.50 -5.74
N GLU A 46 8.63 11.17 -5.35
CA GLU A 46 9.65 10.67 -6.28
C GLU A 46 9.23 9.30 -6.83
N ALA A 47 8.73 8.42 -5.95
CA ALA A 47 8.22 7.11 -6.37
C ALA A 47 7.03 7.21 -7.33
N ALA A 48 6.11 8.16 -7.09
CA ALA A 48 5.00 8.43 -8.00
C ALA A 48 5.45 9.02 -9.34
N ALA A 49 6.43 9.93 -9.34
CA ALA A 49 7.00 10.52 -10.55
C ALA A 49 7.66 9.46 -11.45
N HIS A 50 8.19 8.38 -10.86
CA HIS A 50 8.83 7.27 -11.55
C HIS A 50 7.91 6.06 -11.82
N LEU A 51 6.60 6.19 -11.57
CA LEU A 51 5.61 5.11 -11.77
C LEU A 51 5.91 3.83 -10.99
N PHE A 52 6.62 3.95 -9.86
CA PHE A 52 6.81 2.82 -8.94
C PHE A 52 5.54 2.52 -8.14
N LEU A 53 4.66 3.51 -8.02
CA LEU A 53 3.35 3.43 -7.39
C LEU A 53 2.32 4.06 -8.33
N ASP A 54 1.08 3.56 -8.27
CA ASP A 54 -0.02 4.09 -9.08
C ASP A 54 -0.53 5.45 -8.56
N ASP A 55 -0.50 5.68 -7.24
CA ASP A 55 -0.91 6.93 -6.60
C ASP A 55 -0.42 7.02 -5.15
N ILE A 56 -0.44 8.23 -4.58
CA ILE A 56 -0.25 8.50 -3.15
C ILE A 56 -1.59 8.97 -2.59
N ILE A 57 -2.18 8.18 -1.71
CA ILE A 57 -3.53 8.43 -1.20
C ILE A 57 -3.52 8.87 0.26
N GLU A 58 -4.56 9.64 0.64
CA GLU A 58 -4.83 9.92 2.05
C GLU A 58 -5.07 8.62 2.83
N PRO A 59 -4.47 8.42 4.02
CA PRO A 59 -4.62 7.16 4.76
C PRO A 59 -6.08 6.78 5.03
N ALA A 60 -6.95 7.78 5.28
CA ALA A 60 -8.38 7.59 5.50
C ALA A 60 -9.12 7.00 4.28
N ASP A 61 -8.60 7.20 3.07
CA ASP A 61 -9.19 6.74 1.82
C ASP A 61 -8.81 5.30 1.45
N THR A 62 -7.85 4.70 2.16
CA THR A 62 -7.32 3.35 1.86
C THR A 62 -8.43 2.32 1.67
N ARG A 63 -9.44 2.29 2.56
CA ARG A 63 -10.54 1.31 2.47
C ARG A 63 -11.36 1.51 1.20
N ARG A 64 -11.65 2.75 0.83
CA ARG A 64 -12.44 3.12 -0.35
C ARG A 64 -11.70 2.71 -1.62
N VAL A 65 -10.42 3.03 -1.71
CA VAL A 65 -9.57 2.72 -2.88
C VAL A 65 -9.43 1.21 -3.05
N VAL A 66 -9.09 0.47 -1.98
CA VAL A 66 -8.96 -0.99 -2.04
C VAL A 66 -10.27 -1.68 -2.45
N ALA A 67 -11.40 -1.30 -1.84
CA ALA A 67 -12.70 -1.86 -2.20
C ALA A 67 -13.01 -1.66 -3.69
N ARG A 68 -12.75 -0.44 -4.20
CA ARG A 68 -12.97 -0.12 -5.60
C ARG A 68 -12.04 -0.91 -6.53
N SER A 69 -10.76 -1.06 -6.18
CA SER A 69 -9.81 -1.86 -6.96
C SER A 69 -10.23 -3.32 -7.04
N ILE A 70 -10.79 -3.89 -5.96
CA ILE A 70 -11.32 -5.27 -5.97
C ILE A 70 -12.54 -5.39 -6.89
N GLU A 71 -13.50 -4.46 -6.81
CA GLU A 71 -14.67 -4.46 -7.71
C GLU A 71 -14.25 -4.39 -9.19
N ILE A 72 -13.27 -3.56 -9.50
CA ILE A 72 -12.73 -3.43 -10.87
C ILE A 72 -12.04 -4.72 -11.29
N ALA A 73 -11.19 -5.29 -10.43
CA ALA A 73 -10.43 -6.50 -10.73
C ALA A 73 -11.33 -7.74 -10.92
N TRP A 74 -12.41 -7.84 -10.15
CA TRP A 74 -13.38 -8.94 -10.27
C TRP A 74 -14.21 -8.86 -11.56
N GLY A 75 -14.32 -7.66 -12.12
CA GLY A 75 -15.13 -7.40 -13.31
C GLY A 75 -16.62 -7.60 -13.06
N PRO A 76 -17.44 -7.53 -14.12
CA PRO A 76 -18.86 -7.83 -14.00
C PRO A 76 -19.04 -9.29 -13.56
N PRO A 77 -20.03 -9.59 -12.70
CA PRO A 77 -20.27 -10.95 -12.25
C PRO A 77 -20.53 -11.85 -13.47
N ASP A 78 -19.67 -12.86 -13.66
CA ASP A 78 -19.92 -13.91 -14.65
C ASP A 78 -21.27 -14.55 -14.32
N ARG A 79 -22.19 -14.55 -15.29
CA ARG A 79 -23.51 -15.15 -15.13
C ARG A 79 -23.42 -16.64 -14.78
N LYS A 80 -22.29 -17.30 -15.03
CA LYS A 80 -22.07 -18.73 -14.81
C LYS A 80 -21.69 -19.10 -13.37
N ASN A 81 -21.19 -18.16 -12.57
CA ASN A 81 -20.76 -18.42 -11.18
C ASN A 81 -21.72 -17.84 -10.13
N ARG A 82 -23.03 -17.79 -10.42
CA ARG A 82 -24.02 -17.67 -9.34
C ARG A 82 -24.03 -18.98 -8.55
N ALA A 83 -23.27 -19.02 -7.47
CA ALA A 83 -23.65 -19.84 -6.32
C ALA A 83 -25.04 -19.36 -5.87
N GLY A 84 -26.08 -20.02 -6.38
CA GLY A 84 -27.48 -19.60 -6.24
C GLY A 84 -28.06 -18.95 -7.49
N SER A 85 -28.10 -19.66 -8.63
CA SER A 85 -29.19 -19.42 -9.58
C SER A 85 -30.52 -19.61 -8.83
N PRO A 86 -31.43 -18.64 -8.83
CA PRO A 86 -32.74 -18.75 -8.20
C PRO A 86 -33.64 -19.62 -9.08
N GLY A 87 -33.31 -20.91 -9.15
CA GLY A 87 -34.09 -21.94 -9.84
C GLY A 87 -34.21 -23.24 -9.05
N CYS A 88 -33.40 -23.46 -8.00
CA CYS A 88 -33.36 -24.76 -7.33
C CYS A 88 -34.06 -24.82 -5.95
N CYS A 89 -34.14 -23.74 -5.17
CA CYS A 89 -34.61 -23.83 -3.78
C CYS A 89 -35.59 -22.71 -3.34
N ARG A 90 -36.53 -22.29 -4.19
CA ARG A 90 -37.62 -21.39 -3.77
C ARG A 90 -38.95 -22.12 -3.76
N ASN A 91 -39.01 -23.25 -3.06
CA ASN A 91 -40.26 -23.91 -2.72
C ASN A 91 -40.20 -24.64 -1.37
N MET A 92 -39.83 -23.93 -0.30
CA MET A 92 -40.28 -24.27 1.06
C MET A 92 -40.49 -22.98 1.86
N ARG A 93 -41.78 -22.66 2.04
CA ARG A 93 -42.49 -21.93 3.12
C ARG A 93 -41.61 -21.45 4.29
N ALA A 94 -41.85 -20.31 4.95
CA ALA A 94 -43.14 -19.83 5.40
C ALA A 94 -43.05 -18.36 5.84
N THR A 95 -44.16 -17.66 5.59
CA THR A 95 -44.76 -16.63 6.44
C THR A 95 -44.12 -16.42 7.83
N HIS A 96 -43.55 -15.26 8.08
CA HIS A 96 -43.86 -14.44 9.26
C HIS A 96 -43.49 -13.00 8.96
N GLY A 97 -44.53 -12.19 8.76
CA GLY A 97 -44.42 -10.75 8.70
C GLY A 97 -44.09 -10.19 10.09
N LEU A 98 -43.23 -9.18 10.11
CA LEU A 98 -43.19 -8.20 11.18
C LEU A 98 -43.41 -6.84 10.50
N PRO A 99 -44.50 -6.13 10.83
CA PRO A 99 -44.77 -4.84 10.23
C PRO A 99 -43.83 -3.79 10.82
N LEU A 100 -43.41 -2.85 9.96
CA LEU A 100 -42.93 -1.54 10.39
C LEU A 100 -44.00 -0.89 11.27
N ILE A 101 -43.61 -0.37 12.43
CA ILE A 101 -44.38 0.65 13.13
C ILE A 101 -43.48 1.89 13.26
N GLU A 102 -43.97 2.94 12.62
CA GLU A 102 -43.42 4.29 12.59
C GLU A 102 -43.28 4.87 14.00
N THR A 103 -42.15 5.51 14.26
CA THR A 103 -41.98 6.42 15.39
C THR A 103 -42.79 7.70 15.15
N LYS A 104 -43.79 7.96 15.99
CA LYS A 104 -44.38 9.28 16.20
C LYS A 104 -44.51 9.56 17.69
N GLU A 105 -44.27 10.82 18.02
CA GLU A 105 -44.07 11.49 19.31
C GLU A 105 -45.01 11.10 20.46
#